data_AF-A0A1X7JR40-F1
#
_entry.id   AF-A0A1X7JR40-F1
#
_cell.length_a   1.000
_cell.length_b   1.000
_cell.length_c   1.000
_cell.angle_alpha   90.00
_cell.angle_beta   90.00
_cell.angle_gamma   90.00
#
_symmetry.space_group_name_H-M   'P 1'
#
loop_
_entity.id
_entity.type
_entity.pdbx_description
1 polymer ?
#
loop_
_entity_poly.entity_id
_entity_poly.type
_entity_poly.pdbx_seq_one_letter_code
_entity_poly.pdbx_strand_id
1 'polypeptide(L)'
;MRANNTDRIGVHAVGYLISKQLNWIFREQPIVDVGIDALIEEAVEGNPTGKFLAAQIKSGTGNFHGSERYYTLYVSKVHYNYWLNLDLPIILIAYIPETDDILWELINEQNLLPTEKRWKIDIPKNKPLNKESHTELARIINSDFQENFMKDFYDGEISDQEIEKILESVGSISKSEACTLKMTDIVNGLGEETRKITAKIHEYVDLGYHDSDPRVKKVIKRFSAILVDVARKLDHEIDQFADYFSEGIRACEKLVMIYFELTQDYKAIQELNNSTLGLVPAMDEAIDGIKFMRNEISSLPSKFANLKKAKQRSIVTLNSILAEHKAAKMMVEDFNYQLKKILD
;
A
#
# COMPACT_ATOMS: atom_id res chain seq x y z
N MET A 1 -2.58 24.19 9.70
CA MET A 1 -3.72 23.70 10.52
C MET A 1 -3.37 22.28 10.95
N ARG A 2 -3.54 21.89 12.23
CA ARG A 2 -3.09 20.59 12.79
C ARG A 2 -4.11 19.44 12.67
N ALA A 3 -5.30 19.71 12.16
CA ALA A 3 -6.26 18.70 11.71
C ALA A 3 -6.77 19.13 10.32
N ASN A 4 -6.55 18.30 9.31
CA ASN A 4 -7.16 18.45 8.00
C ASN A 4 -8.37 17.52 7.95
N ASN A 5 -9.59 18.06 8.03
CA ASN A 5 -10.81 17.25 8.05
C ASN A 5 -11.24 16.79 6.65
N THR A 6 -10.45 17.07 5.61
CA THR A 6 -10.79 16.77 4.21
C THR A 6 -11.18 15.31 3.99
N ASP A 7 -10.44 14.36 4.56
CA ASP A 7 -10.74 12.94 4.40
C ASP A 7 -12.08 12.57 5.04
N ARG A 8 -12.37 13.08 6.24
CA ARG A 8 -13.65 12.86 6.93
C ARG A 8 -14.82 13.49 6.20
N ILE A 9 -14.65 14.69 5.66
CA ILE A 9 -15.67 15.38 4.86
C ILE A 9 -15.99 14.54 3.63
N GLY A 10 -14.98 14.00 2.94
CA GLY A 10 -15.22 13.15 1.77
C GLY A 10 -15.97 11.86 2.10
N VAL A 11 -15.63 11.17 3.20
CA VAL A 11 -16.39 9.99 3.65
C VAL A 11 -17.86 10.33 3.89
N HIS A 12 -18.14 11.46 4.54
CA HIS A 12 -19.52 11.92 4.78
C HIS A 12 -20.25 12.32 3.50
N ALA A 13 -19.57 13.01 2.58
CA ALA A 13 -20.13 13.42 1.29
C ALA A 13 -20.51 12.20 0.45
N VAL A 14 -19.63 11.20 0.38
CA VAL A 14 -19.89 9.94 -0.32
C VAL A 14 -21.03 9.18 0.35
N GLY A 15 -21.01 9.00 1.67
CA GLY A 15 -22.07 8.29 2.38
C GLY A 15 -23.45 8.94 2.20
N TYR A 16 -23.50 10.28 2.21
CA TYR A 16 -24.71 11.03 1.89
C TYR A 16 -25.17 10.77 0.45
N LEU A 17 -24.27 10.82 -0.53
CA LEU A 17 -24.60 10.58 -1.93
C LEU A 17 -25.12 9.18 -2.17
N ILE A 18 -24.44 8.15 -1.65
CA ILE A 18 -24.86 6.75 -1.75
C ILE A 18 -26.27 6.58 -1.17
N SER A 19 -26.50 7.07 0.05
CA SER A 19 -27.79 6.95 0.73
C SER A 19 -28.90 7.73 0.02
N LYS A 20 -28.60 8.92 -0.51
CA LYS A 20 -29.62 9.84 -1.03
C LYS A 20 -29.91 9.64 -2.51
N GLN A 21 -28.90 9.33 -3.32
CA GLN A 21 -29.03 9.25 -4.78
C GLN A 21 -29.14 7.82 -5.29
N LEU A 22 -28.46 6.85 -4.65
CA LEU A 22 -28.56 5.44 -5.01
C LEU A 22 -29.61 4.70 -4.18
N ASN A 23 -30.03 5.26 -3.04
CA ASN A 23 -30.87 4.59 -2.04
C ASN A 23 -30.24 3.27 -1.54
N TRP A 24 -28.91 3.20 -1.53
CA TRP A 24 -28.15 2.06 -1.04
C TRP A 24 -27.64 2.31 0.38
N ILE A 25 -27.20 1.26 1.06
CA ILE A 25 -26.76 1.34 2.45
C ILE A 25 -25.24 1.57 2.47
N PHE A 26 -24.82 2.67 3.07
CA PHE A 26 -23.40 2.99 3.28
C PHE A 26 -22.97 2.56 4.69
N ARG A 27 -21.95 1.70 4.78
CA ARG A 27 -21.39 1.21 6.04
C ARG A 27 -19.92 1.63 6.12
N GLU A 28 -19.68 2.77 6.77
CA GLU A 28 -18.34 3.24 7.06
C GLU A 28 -17.58 2.21 7.88
N GLN A 29 -16.33 1.90 7.49
CA GLN A 29 -15.47 1.08 8.32
C GLN A 29 -14.89 1.93 9.46
N PRO A 30 -15.03 1.51 10.73
CA PRO A 30 -14.72 2.33 11.90
C PRO A 30 -13.21 2.58 12.11
N ILE A 31 -12.35 1.85 11.40
CA ILE A 31 -10.90 2.06 11.35
C ILE A 31 -10.53 2.46 9.93
N VAL A 32 -9.44 3.21 9.78
CA VAL A 32 -8.78 3.45 8.49
C VAL A 32 -8.29 2.10 7.96
N ASP A 33 -9.21 1.33 7.41
CA ASP A 33 -8.96 0.06 6.76
C ASP A 33 -8.25 0.33 5.42
N VAL A 34 -7.34 -0.57 5.09
CA VAL A 34 -6.08 -0.36 4.39
C VAL A 34 -6.31 -0.50 2.91
N GLY A 35 -7.26 0.26 2.42
CA GLY A 35 -7.82 -0.06 1.12
C GLY A 35 -9.32 0.13 1.03
N ILE A 36 -10.05 0.12 2.15
CA ILE A 36 -11.51 0.09 2.17
C ILE A 36 -12.03 1.04 3.25
N ASP A 37 -12.51 2.21 2.87
CA ASP A 37 -13.11 3.15 3.82
C ASP A 37 -14.57 2.82 4.12
N ALA A 38 -15.24 2.07 3.24
CA ALA A 38 -16.63 1.69 3.42
C ALA A 38 -17.01 0.42 2.65
N LEU A 39 -18.04 -0.26 3.16
CA LEU A 39 -18.82 -1.24 2.42
C LEU A 39 -20.14 -0.60 2.00
N ILE A 40 -20.49 -0.75 0.73
CA ILE A 40 -21.74 -0.26 0.14
C ILE A 40 -22.59 -1.48 -0.18
N GLU A 41 -23.76 -1.58 0.44
CA GLU A 41 -24.71 -2.67 0.21
C GLU A 41 -25.81 -2.22 -0.75
N GLU A 42 -26.04 -3.02 -1.80
CA GLU A 42 -27.18 -2.80 -2.68
C GLU A 42 -28.48 -2.98 -1.89
N ALA A 43 -29.42 -2.06 -2.11
CA ALA A 43 -30.77 -2.18 -1.58
C ALA A 43 -31.80 -2.06 -2.71
N VAL A 44 -32.75 -2.98 -2.73
CA VAL A 44 -33.83 -3.04 -3.72
C VAL A 44 -35.14 -2.80 -3.01
N GLU A 45 -35.87 -1.76 -3.42
CA GLU A 45 -37.12 -1.32 -2.77
C GLU A 45 -36.95 -1.06 -1.26
N GLY A 46 -35.76 -0.60 -0.87
CA GLY A 46 -35.40 -0.34 0.53
C GLY A 46 -34.99 -1.57 1.33
N ASN A 47 -34.97 -2.77 0.73
CA ASN A 47 -34.52 -3.99 1.38
C ASN A 47 -33.04 -4.28 1.07
N PRO A 48 -32.20 -4.54 2.09
CA PRO A 48 -30.81 -4.97 1.89
C PRO A 48 -30.75 -6.29 1.09
N THR A 49 -29.87 -6.37 0.10
CA THR A 49 -29.70 -7.61 -0.70
C THR A 49 -28.61 -8.54 -0.15
N GLY A 50 -27.78 -8.07 0.79
CA GLY A 50 -26.59 -8.79 1.24
C GLY A 50 -25.44 -8.79 0.23
N LYS A 51 -25.55 -8.04 -0.87
CA LYS A 51 -24.48 -7.92 -1.88
C LYS A 51 -23.74 -6.60 -1.72
N PHE A 52 -22.42 -6.68 -1.66
CA PHE A 52 -21.56 -5.57 -1.26
C PHE A 52 -20.59 -5.14 -2.35
N LEU A 53 -20.23 -3.86 -2.30
CA LEU A 53 -19.12 -3.23 -3.00
C LEU A 53 -18.21 -2.61 -1.96
N ALA A 54 -16.92 -2.88 -2.02
CA ALA A 54 -15.92 -2.17 -1.24
C ALA A 54 -15.63 -0.79 -1.86
N ALA A 55 -15.34 0.21 -1.05
CA ALA A 55 -15.02 1.55 -1.51
C ALA A 55 -13.77 2.09 -0.83
N GLN A 56 -12.76 2.46 -1.62
CA GLN A 56 -11.69 3.36 -1.17
C GLN A 56 -12.08 4.80 -1.51
N ILE A 57 -12.06 5.70 -0.54
CA ILE A 57 -12.36 7.11 -0.67
C ILE A 57 -11.07 7.91 -0.44
N LYS A 58 -10.64 8.66 -1.45
CA LYS A 58 -9.54 9.63 -1.34
C LYS A 58 -10.06 11.04 -1.58
N SER A 59 -9.73 11.96 -0.67
CA SER A 59 -10.30 13.31 -0.65
C SER A 59 -9.25 14.38 -0.87
N GLY A 60 -9.57 15.41 -1.64
CA GLY A 60 -8.70 16.54 -1.90
C GLY A 60 -7.75 16.35 -3.08
N THR A 61 -7.55 17.43 -3.83
CA THR A 61 -6.70 17.45 -5.03
C THR A 61 -5.25 17.05 -4.77
N GLY A 62 -4.72 17.26 -3.56
CA GLY A 62 -3.34 16.89 -3.20
C GLY A 62 -3.02 15.39 -3.27
N ASN A 63 -4.04 14.53 -3.29
CA ASN A 63 -3.87 13.08 -3.47
C ASN A 63 -3.74 12.68 -4.95
N PHE A 64 -4.12 13.55 -5.89
CA PHE A 64 -4.27 13.22 -7.30
C PHE A 64 -3.37 14.08 -8.19
N HIS A 65 -2.93 13.49 -9.30
CA HIS A 65 -2.34 14.25 -10.40
C HIS A 65 -3.46 14.58 -11.40
N GLY A 66 -3.87 15.84 -11.43
CA GLY A 66 -4.93 16.30 -12.32
C GLY A 66 -4.44 16.53 -13.75
N SER A 67 -5.20 16.04 -14.73
CA SER A 67 -5.11 16.41 -16.15
C SER A 67 -6.42 17.02 -16.64
N GLU A 68 -6.53 17.34 -17.92
CA GLU A 68 -7.80 17.81 -18.50
C GLU A 68 -8.92 16.77 -18.35
N ARG A 69 -8.60 15.48 -18.47
CA ARG A 69 -9.58 14.39 -18.54
C ARG A 69 -9.68 13.51 -17.29
N TYR A 70 -8.62 13.45 -16.49
CA TYR A 70 -8.50 12.49 -15.39
C TYR A 70 -7.96 13.11 -14.11
N TYR A 71 -8.29 12.48 -12.98
CA TYR A 71 -7.51 12.54 -11.74
C TYR A 71 -6.78 11.21 -11.56
N THR A 72 -5.45 11.25 -11.58
CA THR A 72 -4.62 10.04 -11.46
C THR A 72 -4.17 9.84 -10.02
N LEU A 73 -4.49 8.68 -9.43
CA LEU A 73 -3.93 8.23 -8.15
C LEU A 73 -2.78 7.24 -8.42
N TYR A 74 -1.67 7.38 -7.68
CA TYR A 74 -0.58 6.41 -7.69
C TYR A 74 -0.60 5.57 -6.42
N VAL A 75 -0.49 4.25 -6.57
CA VAL A 75 -0.67 3.29 -5.48
C VAL A 75 0.52 2.32 -5.39
N SER A 76 0.76 1.82 -4.19
CA SER A 76 1.85 0.88 -3.90
C SER A 76 1.51 -0.53 -4.44
N LYS A 77 2.51 -1.39 -4.61
CA LYS A 77 2.31 -2.79 -5.01
C LYS A 77 1.48 -3.54 -3.99
N VAL A 78 1.73 -3.29 -2.71
CA VAL A 78 0.96 -3.88 -1.60
C VAL A 78 -0.53 -3.55 -1.73
N HIS A 79 -0.92 -2.29 -1.99
CA HIS A 79 -2.33 -1.96 -2.23
C HIS A 79 -2.88 -2.57 -3.51
N TYR A 80 -2.10 -2.56 -4.60
CA TYR A 80 -2.49 -3.19 -5.86
C TYR A 80 -2.81 -4.68 -5.66
N ASN A 81 -1.90 -5.42 -5.02
CA ASN A 81 -2.07 -6.85 -4.73
C ASN A 81 -3.24 -7.07 -3.78
N TYR A 82 -3.40 -6.24 -2.75
CA TYR A 82 -4.52 -6.37 -1.82
C TYR A 82 -5.87 -6.18 -2.51
N TRP A 83 -6.05 -5.09 -3.27
CA TRP A 83 -7.33 -4.81 -3.95
C TRP A 83 -7.71 -5.86 -4.99
N LEU A 84 -6.74 -6.39 -5.74
CA LEU A 84 -7.01 -7.43 -6.74
C LEU A 84 -7.27 -8.82 -6.13
N ASN A 85 -7.01 -9.01 -4.84
CA ASN A 85 -7.28 -10.24 -4.11
C ASN A 85 -8.40 -10.10 -3.08
N LEU A 86 -9.16 -9.00 -3.14
CA LEU A 86 -10.40 -8.86 -2.37
C LEU A 86 -11.47 -9.80 -2.94
N ASP A 87 -12.31 -10.35 -2.06
CA ASP A 87 -13.43 -11.22 -2.44
C ASP A 87 -14.69 -10.38 -2.78
N LEU A 88 -14.56 -9.05 -2.86
CA LEU A 88 -15.61 -8.10 -3.19
C LEU A 88 -15.13 -7.16 -4.30
N PRO A 89 -16.01 -6.79 -5.25
CA PRO A 89 -15.69 -5.71 -6.16
C PRO A 89 -15.40 -4.43 -5.39
N ILE A 90 -14.38 -3.70 -5.84
CA ILE A 90 -13.92 -2.47 -5.18
C ILE A 90 -13.88 -1.29 -6.13
N ILE A 91 -14.42 -0.15 -5.71
CA ILE A 91 -14.30 1.13 -6.43
C ILE A 91 -13.38 2.10 -5.70
N LEU A 92 -12.63 2.86 -6.48
CA LEU A 92 -11.92 4.04 -5.99
C LEU A 92 -12.80 5.27 -6.23
N ILE A 93 -13.09 5.99 -5.16
CA ILE A 93 -13.88 7.22 -5.16
C ILE A 93 -12.95 8.40 -4.85
N ALA A 94 -12.93 9.38 -5.75
CA ALA A 94 -12.28 10.66 -5.54
C ALA A 94 -13.31 11.70 -5.13
N TYR A 95 -13.12 12.30 -3.97
CA TYR A 95 -13.82 13.51 -3.57
C TYR A 95 -12.93 14.74 -3.80
N ILE A 96 -13.40 15.71 -4.58
CA ILE A 96 -12.70 16.96 -4.89
C ILE A 96 -13.45 18.12 -4.21
N PRO A 97 -13.07 18.53 -2.98
CA PRO A 97 -13.79 19.55 -2.22
C PRO A 97 -13.90 20.91 -2.92
N GLU A 98 -12.93 21.24 -3.78
CA GLU A 98 -12.87 22.54 -4.47
C GLU A 98 -13.99 22.70 -5.50
N THR A 99 -14.46 21.59 -6.08
CA THR A 99 -15.55 21.55 -7.06
C THR A 99 -16.78 20.80 -6.55
N ASP A 100 -16.67 20.19 -5.36
CA ASP A 100 -17.64 19.25 -4.78
C ASP A 100 -17.92 18.04 -5.69
N ASP A 101 -16.95 17.66 -6.53
CA ASP A 101 -17.08 16.51 -7.42
C ASP A 101 -16.82 15.22 -6.64
N ILE A 102 -17.71 14.24 -6.82
CA ILE A 102 -17.49 12.84 -6.41
C ILE A 102 -17.38 12.02 -7.70
N LEU A 103 -16.18 11.55 -7.99
CA LEU A 103 -15.85 10.78 -9.19
C LEU A 103 -15.46 9.36 -8.78
N TRP A 104 -15.61 8.39 -9.66
CA TRP A 104 -15.26 7.01 -9.33
C TRP A 104 -14.71 6.23 -10.51
N GLU A 105 -13.93 5.18 -10.21
CA GLU A 105 -13.53 4.17 -11.16
C GLU A 105 -13.45 2.79 -10.49
N LEU A 106 -13.73 1.73 -11.25
CA LEU A 106 -13.60 0.35 -10.80
C LEU A 106 -12.13 -0.02 -10.67
N ILE A 107 -11.76 -0.64 -9.54
CA ILE A 107 -10.42 -1.19 -9.35
C ILE A 107 -10.41 -2.62 -9.91
N ASN A 108 -9.62 -2.83 -10.97
CA ASN A 108 -9.39 -4.12 -11.61
C ASN A 108 -8.05 -4.08 -12.39
N GLU A 109 -7.62 -5.21 -12.94
CA GLU A 109 -6.38 -5.30 -13.73
C GLU A 109 -6.35 -4.39 -14.96
N GLN A 110 -7.52 -4.07 -15.54
CA GLN A 110 -7.61 -3.22 -16.72
C GLN A 110 -7.40 -1.73 -16.38
N ASN A 111 -7.84 -1.29 -15.20
CA ASN A 111 -7.80 0.10 -14.77
C ASN A 111 -6.59 0.42 -13.87
N LEU A 112 -6.02 -0.57 -13.19
CA LEU A 112 -4.77 -0.44 -12.42
C LEU A 112 -3.55 -0.70 -13.32
N LEU A 113 -3.01 0.38 -13.88
CA LEU A 113 -1.93 0.30 -14.85
C LEU A 113 -0.56 0.36 -14.17
N PRO A 114 0.40 -0.49 -14.58
CA PRO A 114 1.76 -0.45 -14.04
C PRO A 114 2.50 0.80 -14.50
N THR A 115 3.41 1.27 -13.65
CA THR A 115 4.41 2.31 -13.95
C THR A 115 5.80 1.77 -13.64
N GLU A 116 6.85 2.57 -13.80
CA GLU A 116 8.22 2.11 -13.48
C GLU A 116 8.39 1.65 -12.03
N LYS A 117 7.61 2.21 -11.09
CA LYS A 117 7.84 2.04 -9.63
C LYS A 117 6.59 1.77 -8.79
N ARG A 118 5.40 1.87 -9.38
CA ARG A 118 4.08 1.88 -8.72
C ARG A 118 3.01 1.45 -9.71
N TRP A 119 1.76 1.45 -9.26
CA TRP A 119 0.58 1.39 -10.13
C TRP A 119 -0.10 2.73 -10.13
N LYS A 120 -0.90 2.96 -11.16
CA LYS A 120 -1.78 4.12 -11.24
C LYS A 120 -3.18 3.72 -11.64
N ILE A 121 -4.14 4.52 -11.23
CA ILE A 121 -5.53 4.44 -11.68
C ILE A 121 -5.97 5.85 -12.07
N ASP A 122 -6.50 5.96 -13.28
CA ASP A 122 -6.95 7.22 -13.87
C ASP A 122 -8.47 7.32 -13.68
N ILE A 123 -8.93 8.22 -12.81
CA ILE A 123 -10.36 8.43 -12.53
C ILE A 123 -10.90 9.45 -13.54
N PRO A 124 -11.83 9.07 -14.44
CA PRO A 124 -12.34 9.98 -15.46
C PRO A 124 -13.18 11.11 -14.84
N LYS A 125 -12.90 12.36 -15.22
CA LYS A 125 -13.68 13.53 -14.78
C LYS A 125 -15.13 13.53 -15.29
N ASN A 126 -15.40 12.75 -16.34
CA ASN A 126 -16.74 12.53 -16.88
C ASN A 126 -17.42 11.28 -16.30
N LYS A 127 -16.88 10.68 -15.23
CA LYS A 127 -17.48 9.54 -14.52
C LYS A 127 -17.88 9.96 -13.08
N PRO A 128 -18.85 10.88 -12.92
CA PRO A 128 -19.35 11.25 -11.60
C PRO A 128 -20.10 10.08 -10.97
N LEU A 129 -19.95 9.93 -9.66
CA LEU A 129 -20.77 9.05 -8.85
C LEU A 129 -22.08 9.77 -8.58
N ASN A 130 -23.18 9.25 -9.12
CA ASN A 130 -24.51 9.83 -8.97
C ASN A 130 -25.58 8.77 -9.24
N LYS A 131 -26.86 9.18 -9.27
CA LYS A 131 -27.99 8.29 -9.61
C LYS A 131 -27.81 7.48 -10.92
N GLU A 132 -27.10 8.00 -11.91
CA GLU A 132 -26.87 7.34 -13.21
C GLU A 132 -25.84 6.22 -13.11
N SER A 133 -24.99 6.25 -12.09
CA SER A 133 -24.03 5.17 -11.78
C SER A 133 -24.72 3.89 -11.28
N HIS A 134 -25.97 3.98 -10.80
CA HIS A 134 -26.69 2.86 -10.17
C HIS A 134 -26.64 1.58 -11.01
N THR A 135 -26.99 1.66 -12.31
CA THR A 135 -27.06 0.47 -13.17
C THR A 135 -25.70 -0.17 -13.40
N GLU A 136 -24.63 0.63 -13.52
CA GLU A 136 -23.27 0.12 -13.69
C GLU A 136 -22.77 -0.55 -12.41
N LEU A 137 -22.96 0.10 -11.26
CA LEU A 137 -22.56 -0.43 -9.95
C LEU A 137 -23.34 -1.70 -9.60
N ALA A 138 -24.66 -1.74 -9.86
CA ALA A 138 -25.46 -2.94 -9.63
C ALA A 138 -24.94 -4.11 -10.47
N ARG A 139 -24.56 -3.87 -11.72
CA ARG A 139 -23.96 -4.90 -12.57
C ARG A 139 -22.62 -5.39 -12.02
N ILE A 140 -21.78 -4.49 -11.51
CA ILE A 140 -20.50 -4.83 -10.89
C ILE A 140 -20.71 -5.72 -9.66
N ILE A 141 -21.61 -5.33 -8.75
CA ILE A 141 -21.96 -6.09 -7.53
C ILE A 141 -22.48 -7.50 -7.87
N ASN A 142 -23.20 -7.63 -8.99
CA ASN A 142 -23.83 -8.89 -9.41
C ASN A 142 -22.99 -9.73 -10.38
N SER A 143 -21.80 -9.28 -10.77
CA SER A 143 -20.89 -10.09 -11.58
C SER A 143 -20.10 -11.05 -10.70
N ASP A 144 -19.71 -12.22 -11.25
CA ASP A 144 -18.74 -13.13 -10.62
C ASP A 144 -17.37 -12.45 -10.59
N PHE A 145 -17.24 -11.48 -9.69
CA PHE A 145 -16.08 -10.64 -9.55
C PHE A 145 -15.19 -11.26 -8.47
N GLN A 146 -14.14 -11.95 -8.93
CA GLN A 146 -13.11 -12.63 -8.11
C GLN A 146 -13.60 -13.92 -7.39
N GLU A 147 -12.67 -14.85 -7.13
CA GLU A 147 -12.92 -16.05 -6.32
C GLU A 147 -13.50 -15.62 -4.97
N ASN A 148 -14.74 -16.01 -4.67
CA ASN A 148 -15.43 -15.55 -3.48
C ASN A 148 -15.21 -16.55 -2.34
N PHE A 149 -13.98 -16.56 -1.82
CA PHE A 149 -13.58 -17.41 -0.70
C PHE A 149 -14.60 -17.37 0.44
N MET A 150 -15.11 -16.19 0.78
CA MET A 150 -16.09 -16.03 1.85
C MET A 150 -17.40 -16.78 1.58
N LYS A 151 -17.90 -16.70 0.34
CA LYS A 151 -19.10 -17.43 -0.06
C LYS A 151 -18.85 -18.93 -0.04
N ASP A 152 -17.77 -19.38 -0.67
CA ASP A 152 -17.44 -20.81 -0.78
C ASP A 152 -17.18 -21.41 0.61
N PHE A 153 -16.57 -20.64 1.51
CA PHE A 153 -16.38 -21.02 2.92
C PHE A 153 -17.71 -21.18 3.66
N TYR A 154 -18.63 -20.22 3.58
CA TYR A 154 -19.92 -20.30 4.27
C TYR A 154 -20.89 -21.32 3.66
N ASP A 155 -20.82 -21.54 2.35
CA ASP A 155 -21.61 -22.55 1.65
C ASP A 155 -21.03 -23.98 1.88
N GLY A 156 -19.85 -24.09 2.53
CA GLY A 156 -19.17 -25.36 2.79
C GLY A 156 -18.55 -25.99 1.54
N GLU A 157 -18.30 -25.17 0.52
CA GLU A 157 -17.77 -25.55 -0.80
C GLU A 157 -16.25 -25.35 -0.92
N ILE A 158 -15.58 -24.85 0.12
CA ILE A 158 -14.12 -24.70 0.11
C ILE A 158 -13.43 -26.05 -0.10
N SER A 159 -12.59 -26.14 -1.13
CA SER A 159 -11.91 -27.38 -1.50
C SER A 159 -10.65 -27.63 -0.66
N ASP A 160 -10.26 -28.89 -0.49
CA ASP A 160 -8.96 -29.25 0.14
C ASP A 160 -7.78 -28.56 -0.55
N GLN A 161 -7.82 -28.42 -1.88
CA GLN A 161 -6.80 -27.73 -2.67
C GLN A 161 -6.70 -26.24 -2.32
N GLU A 162 -7.82 -25.61 -2.03
CA GLU A 162 -7.85 -24.20 -1.63
C GLU A 162 -7.32 -24.00 -0.21
N ILE A 163 -7.63 -24.91 0.70
CA ILE A 163 -7.04 -24.93 2.05
C ILE A 163 -5.52 -25.14 1.96
N GLU A 164 -5.05 -26.09 1.15
CA GLU A 164 -3.62 -26.32 0.93
C GLU A 164 -2.93 -25.06 0.37
N LYS A 165 -3.54 -24.39 -0.61
CA LYS A 165 -3.03 -23.12 -1.17
C LYS A 165 -2.93 -22.03 -0.11
N ILE A 166 -3.93 -21.89 0.77
CA ILE A 166 -3.89 -20.92 1.89
C ILE A 166 -2.72 -21.25 2.83
N LEU A 167 -2.56 -22.52 3.22
CA LEU A 167 -1.49 -22.96 4.11
C LEU A 167 -0.10 -22.71 3.49
N GLU A 168 0.08 -22.96 2.20
CA GLU A 168 1.32 -22.64 1.49
C GLU A 168 1.58 -21.12 1.44
N SER A 169 0.53 -20.33 1.20
CA SER A 169 0.58 -18.87 1.08
C SER A 169 0.95 -18.19 2.40
N VAL A 170 0.57 -18.75 3.56
CA VAL A 170 1.02 -18.24 4.88
C VAL A 170 2.56 -18.23 4.97
N GLY A 171 3.24 -19.18 4.33
CA GLY A 171 4.71 -19.22 4.26
C GLY A 171 5.33 -18.01 3.56
N SER A 172 4.57 -17.25 2.79
CA SER A 172 5.05 -16.01 2.15
C SER A 172 5.31 -14.88 3.17
N ILE A 173 4.74 -14.91 4.37
CA ILE A 173 5.15 -14.00 5.45
C ILE A 173 6.65 -14.12 5.75
N SER A 174 7.17 -15.34 5.92
CA SER A 174 8.61 -15.55 6.18
C SER A 174 9.48 -15.15 4.98
N LYS A 175 8.98 -15.26 3.74
CA LYS A 175 9.68 -14.77 2.55
C LYS A 175 9.75 -13.23 2.54
N SER A 176 8.70 -12.55 2.97
CA SER A 176 8.68 -11.09 3.11
C SER A 176 9.65 -10.60 4.20
N GLU A 177 9.74 -11.32 5.32
CA GLU A 177 10.74 -11.07 6.37
C GLU A 177 12.16 -11.20 5.80
N ALA A 178 12.44 -12.26 5.04
CA ALA A 178 13.74 -12.46 4.41
C ALA A 178 14.13 -11.31 3.47
N CYS A 179 13.18 -10.73 2.73
CA CYS A 179 13.42 -9.54 1.90
C CYS A 179 13.80 -8.33 2.77
N THR A 180 13.14 -8.16 3.92
CA THR A 180 13.44 -7.08 4.89
C THR A 180 14.85 -7.20 5.47
N LEU A 181 15.27 -8.42 5.83
CA LEU A 181 16.63 -8.69 6.32
C LEU A 181 17.67 -8.38 5.25
N LYS A 182 17.46 -8.81 4.00
CA LYS A 182 18.38 -8.48 2.89
C LYS A 182 18.47 -6.98 2.62
N MET A 183 17.35 -6.25 2.68
CA MET A 183 17.36 -4.79 2.55
C MET A 183 18.20 -4.15 3.66
N THR A 184 18.10 -4.66 4.89
CA THR A 184 18.91 -4.22 6.03
C THR A 184 20.40 -4.45 5.78
N ASP A 185 20.78 -5.63 5.28
CA ASP A 185 22.18 -5.95 4.93
C ASP A 185 22.73 -5.02 3.84
N ILE A 186 21.92 -4.75 2.80
CA ILE A 186 22.28 -3.82 1.71
C ILE A 186 22.54 -2.41 2.28
N VAL A 187 21.68 -1.92 3.17
CA VAL A 187 21.82 -0.60 3.80
C VAL A 187 23.04 -0.54 4.70
N ASN A 188 23.30 -1.59 5.49
CA ASN A 188 24.49 -1.68 6.33
C ASN A 188 25.78 -1.63 5.49
N GLY A 189 25.81 -2.37 4.38
CA GLY A 189 26.92 -2.33 3.42
C GLY A 189 27.12 -0.95 2.79
N LEU A 190 26.04 -0.22 2.47
CA LEU A 190 26.13 1.18 2.03
C LEU A 190 26.76 2.08 3.11
N GLY A 191 26.37 1.89 4.38
CA GLY A 191 26.94 2.64 5.50
C GLY A 191 28.45 2.45 5.62
N GLU A 192 28.94 1.22 5.45
CA GLU A 192 30.38 0.92 5.45
C GLU A 192 31.13 1.59 4.29
N GLU A 193 30.64 1.45 3.06
CA GLU A 193 31.27 2.08 1.90
C GLU A 193 31.25 3.61 1.99
N THR A 194 30.17 4.18 2.54
CA THR A 194 30.06 5.63 2.78
C THR A 194 31.12 6.11 3.77
N ARG A 195 31.38 5.36 4.86
CA ARG A 195 32.47 5.68 5.79
C ARG A 195 33.84 5.66 5.11
N LYS A 196 34.14 4.63 4.32
CA LYS A 196 35.41 4.51 3.56
C LYS A 196 35.61 5.68 2.59
N ILE A 197 34.56 6.05 1.86
CA ILE A 197 34.60 7.15 0.89
C ILE A 197 34.77 8.49 1.60
N THR A 198 34.05 8.70 2.69
CA THR A 198 34.15 9.91 3.51
C THR A 198 35.56 10.08 4.07
N ALA A 199 36.16 9.02 4.61
CA ALA A 199 37.55 9.05 5.07
C ALA A 199 38.53 9.42 3.94
N LYS A 200 38.34 8.85 2.74
CA LYS A 200 39.21 9.17 1.59
C LYS A 200 39.06 10.61 1.10
N ILE A 201 37.85 11.17 1.18
CA ILE A 201 37.61 12.58 0.84
C ILE A 201 38.32 13.49 1.86
N HIS A 202 38.24 13.19 3.16
CA HIS A 202 38.95 13.96 4.19
C HIS A 202 40.47 13.94 3.97
N GLU A 203 41.06 12.78 3.67
CA GLU A 203 42.49 12.67 3.33
C GLU A 203 42.88 13.59 2.16
N TYR A 204 42.05 13.67 1.12
CA TYR A 204 42.31 14.57 0.00
C TYR A 204 42.14 16.05 0.35
N VAL A 205 41.20 16.38 1.22
CA VAL A 205 41.03 17.75 1.74
C VAL A 205 42.25 18.17 2.56
N ASP A 206 42.77 17.28 3.43
CA ASP A 206 43.97 17.52 4.24
C ASP A 206 45.24 17.73 3.38
N LEU A 207 45.29 17.06 2.22
CA LEU A 207 46.35 17.25 1.21
C LEU A 207 46.16 18.51 0.34
N GLY A 208 45.12 19.32 0.59
CA GLY A 208 44.83 20.55 -0.14
C GLY A 208 44.16 20.35 -1.51
N TYR A 209 43.63 19.15 -1.81
CA TYR A 209 42.89 18.93 -3.05
C TYR A 209 41.48 19.52 -2.97
N HIS A 210 40.99 19.95 -4.12
CA HIS A 210 39.66 20.54 -4.27
C HIS A 210 38.76 19.67 -5.17
N ASP A 211 37.48 20.02 -5.24
CA ASP A 211 36.47 19.28 -6.01
C ASP A 211 36.73 19.19 -7.53
N SER A 212 37.56 20.08 -8.06
CA SER A 212 38.01 20.08 -9.44
C SER A 212 39.08 18.99 -9.72
N ASP A 213 39.75 18.48 -8.68
CA ASP A 213 40.84 17.51 -8.80
C ASP A 213 40.34 16.16 -9.37
N PRO A 214 41.04 15.58 -10.37
CA PRO A 214 40.66 14.30 -10.96
C PRO A 214 40.51 13.15 -9.94
N ARG A 215 41.32 13.14 -8.87
CA ARG A 215 41.29 12.09 -7.82
C ARG A 215 40.04 12.20 -6.97
N VAL A 216 39.66 13.41 -6.58
CA VAL A 216 38.40 13.69 -5.86
C VAL A 216 37.20 13.32 -6.73
N LYS A 217 37.19 13.75 -8.00
CA LYS A 217 36.15 13.38 -8.98
C LYS A 217 36.02 11.87 -9.15
N LYS A 218 37.13 11.12 -9.17
CA LYS A 218 37.13 9.66 -9.29
C LYS A 218 36.46 8.98 -8.07
N VAL A 219 36.76 9.45 -6.86
CA VAL A 219 36.12 8.93 -5.63
C VAL A 219 34.62 9.21 -5.63
N ILE A 220 34.22 10.43 -6.00
CA ILE A 220 32.79 10.81 -6.08
C ILE A 220 32.06 9.99 -7.16
N LYS A 221 32.71 9.74 -8.31
CA LYS A 221 32.16 8.86 -9.35
C LYS A 221 31.97 7.43 -8.83
N ARG A 222 32.93 6.90 -8.06
CA ARG A 222 32.79 5.59 -7.41
C ARG A 222 31.62 5.56 -6.43
N PHE A 223 31.47 6.59 -5.59
CA PHE A 223 30.34 6.70 -4.67
C PHE A 223 29.00 6.70 -5.41
N SER A 224 28.93 7.47 -6.51
CA SER A 224 27.75 7.53 -7.37
C SER A 224 27.37 6.14 -7.92
N ALA A 225 28.35 5.34 -8.31
CA ALA A 225 28.12 3.98 -8.80
C ALA A 225 27.60 3.05 -7.70
N ILE A 226 28.13 3.16 -6.47
CA ILE A 226 27.66 2.39 -5.31
C ILE A 226 26.19 2.73 -4.99
N LEU A 227 25.84 4.02 -4.95
CA LEU A 227 24.45 4.45 -4.72
C LEU A 227 23.48 3.89 -5.77
N VAL A 228 23.89 3.84 -7.04
CA VAL A 228 23.08 3.27 -8.12
C VAL A 228 22.91 1.76 -7.96
N ASP A 229 23.98 1.04 -7.61
CA ASP A 229 23.92 -0.41 -7.38
C ASP A 229 23.05 -0.76 -6.18
N VAL A 230 23.21 -0.03 -5.07
CA VAL A 230 22.37 -0.18 -3.86
C VAL A 230 20.91 0.10 -4.20
N ALA A 231 20.60 1.19 -4.90
CA ALA A 231 19.23 1.48 -5.32
C ALA A 231 18.62 0.34 -6.15
N ARG A 232 19.39 -0.22 -7.09
CA ARG A 232 18.94 -1.37 -7.90
C ARG A 232 18.66 -2.62 -7.06
N LYS A 233 19.51 -2.93 -6.07
CA LYS A 233 19.32 -4.09 -5.19
C LYS A 233 18.10 -3.89 -4.30
N LEU A 234 17.94 -2.71 -3.70
CA LEU A 234 16.78 -2.37 -2.89
C LEU A 234 15.47 -2.39 -3.71
N ASP A 235 15.51 -1.92 -4.96
CA ASP A 235 14.37 -2.01 -5.88
C ASP A 235 13.92 -3.46 -6.11
N HIS A 236 14.86 -4.41 -6.19
CA HIS A 236 14.54 -5.82 -6.38
C HIS A 236 13.91 -6.42 -5.12
N GLU A 237 14.52 -6.19 -3.96
CA GLU A 237 14.02 -6.77 -2.70
C GLU A 237 12.66 -6.17 -2.28
N ILE A 238 12.41 -4.88 -2.55
CA ILE A 238 11.12 -4.28 -2.21
C ILE A 238 9.97 -4.78 -3.09
N ASP A 239 10.26 -5.08 -4.36
CA ASP A 239 9.29 -5.65 -5.28
C ASP A 239 8.86 -7.06 -4.83
N GLN A 240 9.84 -7.89 -4.43
CA GLN A 240 9.57 -9.22 -3.87
C GLN A 240 8.89 -9.16 -2.50
N PHE A 241 9.32 -8.23 -1.63
CA PHE A 241 8.67 -8.01 -0.34
C PHE A 241 7.18 -7.77 -0.51
N ALA A 242 6.79 -6.89 -1.43
CA ALA A 242 5.39 -6.52 -1.59
C ALA A 242 4.51 -7.68 -2.10
N ASP A 243 5.03 -8.55 -2.97
CA ASP A 243 4.32 -9.75 -3.41
C ASP A 243 4.11 -10.72 -2.24
N TYR A 244 5.21 -11.09 -1.58
CA TYR A 244 5.17 -12.06 -0.49
C TYR A 244 4.38 -11.57 0.73
N PHE A 245 4.49 -10.29 1.08
CA PHE A 245 3.76 -9.72 2.20
C PHE A 245 2.24 -9.76 1.93
N SER A 246 1.81 -9.32 0.75
CA SER A 246 0.38 -9.23 0.40
C SER A 246 -0.27 -10.61 0.33
N GLU A 247 0.42 -11.58 -0.27
CA GLU A 247 -0.02 -12.98 -0.30
C GLU A 247 -0.11 -13.56 1.12
N GLY A 248 0.92 -13.34 1.93
CA GLY A 248 1.03 -13.90 3.27
C GLY A 248 -0.01 -13.34 4.24
N ILE A 249 -0.20 -12.02 4.29
CA ILE A 249 -1.13 -11.39 5.24
C ILE A 249 -2.57 -11.80 4.94
N ARG A 250 -2.93 -11.88 3.66
CA ARG A 250 -4.24 -12.33 3.21
C ARG A 250 -4.50 -13.80 3.58
N ALA A 251 -3.50 -14.65 3.40
CA ALA A 251 -3.58 -16.05 3.81
C ALA A 251 -3.74 -16.19 5.33
N CYS A 252 -3.06 -15.36 6.12
CA CYS A 252 -3.24 -15.30 7.56
C CYS A 252 -4.66 -14.88 7.96
N GLU A 253 -5.24 -13.86 7.32
CA GLU A 253 -6.64 -13.46 7.53
C GLU A 253 -7.60 -14.63 7.30
N LYS A 254 -7.51 -15.27 6.12
CA LYS A 254 -8.36 -16.41 5.75
C LYS A 254 -8.21 -17.57 6.73
N LEU A 255 -6.97 -17.90 7.10
CA LEU A 255 -6.68 -19.00 8.03
C LEU A 255 -7.24 -18.72 9.44
N VAL A 256 -7.12 -17.49 9.94
CA VAL A 256 -7.70 -17.09 11.22
C VAL A 256 -9.21 -17.25 11.22
N MET A 257 -9.87 -16.83 10.14
CA MET A 257 -11.32 -16.98 9.99
C MET A 257 -11.74 -18.44 9.99
N ILE A 258 -11.12 -19.28 9.15
CA ILE A 258 -11.40 -20.72 9.10
C ILE A 258 -11.20 -21.35 10.48
N TYR A 259 -10.04 -21.09 11.09
CA TYR A 259 -9.68 -21.68 12.36
C TYR A 259 -10.67 -21.30 13.47
N PHE A 260 -11.01 -20.01 13.58
CA PHE A 260 -11.89 -19.53 14.62
C PHE A 260 -13.32 -20.05 14.45
N GLU A 261 -13.86 -20.04 13.23
CA GLU A 261 -15.21 -20.55 12.95
C GLU A 261 -15.34 -22.04 13.33
N LEU A 262 -14.30 -22.84 13.04
CA LEU A 262 -14.29 -24.28 13.35
C LEU A 262 -14.05 -24.61 14.83
N THR A 263 -13.20 -23.84 15.51
CA THR A 263 -12.69 -24.21 16.85
C THR A 263 -13.26 -23.35 17.98
N GLN A 264 -13.63 -22.11 17.68
CA GLN A 264 -13.95 -21.08 18.66
C GLN A 264 -12.84 -20.95 19.74
N ASP A 265 -11.58 -21.22 19.38
CA ASP A 265 -10.45 -21.18 20.32
C ASP A 265 -9.94 -19.75 20.54
N TYR A 266 -10.62 -19.04 21.43
CA TYR A 266 -10.25 -17.68 21.85
C TYR A 266 -8.82 -17.59 22.42
N LYS A 267 -8.30 -18.66 23.03
CA LYS A 267 -6.95 -18.66 23.62
C LYS A 267 -5.89 -18.59 22.51
N ALA A 268 -6.06 -19.38 21.46
CA ALA A 268 -5.18 -19.33 20.29
C ALA A 268 -5.25 -17.96 19.58
N ILE A 269 -6.45 -17.37 19.44
CA ILE A 269 -6.59 -16.01 18.88
C ILE A 269 -5.89 -14.97 19.76
N GLN A 270 -5.99 -15.07 21.09
CA GLN A 270 -5.29 -14.17 22.00
C GLN A 270 -3.76 -14.33 21.91
N GLU A 271 -3.25 -15.55 21.79
CA GLU A 271 -1.82 -15.82 21.61
C GLU A 271 -1.31 -15.24 20.29
N LEU A 272 -2.08 -15.39 19.20
CA LEU A 272 -1.77 -14.80 17.90
C LEU A 272 -1.75 -13.26 17.98
N ASN A 273 -2.80 -12.63 18.54
CA ASN A 273 -2.85 -11.19 18.73
C ASN A 273 -1.64 -10.68 19.52
N ASN A 274 -1.28 -11.35 20.62
CA ASN A 274 -0.10 -10.98 21.41
C ASN A 274 1.20 -11.07 20.60
N SER A 275 1.32 -12.04 19.69
CA SER A 275 2.51 -12.22 18.86
C SER A 275 2.67 -11.14 17.77
N THR A 276 1.57 -10.52 17.33
CA THR A 276 1.56 -9.54 16.24
C THR A 276 1.58 -8.08 16.71
N LEU A 277 1.31 -7.82 18.00
CA LEU A 277 1.35 -6.47 18.59
C LEU A 277 2.69 -5.74 18.37
N GLY A 278 3.81 -6.47 18.37
CA GLY A 278 5.15 -5.91 18.20
C GLY A 278 5.49 -5.49 16.77
N LEU A 279 4.71 -5.91 15.77
CA LEU A 279 5.01 -5.65 14.36
C LEU A 279 4.85 -4.18 14.00
N VAL A 280 3.75 -3.55 14.43
CA VAL A 280 3.44 -2.15 14.10
C VAL A 280 4.54 -1.18 14.57
N PRO A 281 5.01 -1.24 15.85
CA PRO A 281 6.14 -0.43 16.30
C PRO A 281 7.43 -0.70 15.51
N ALA A 282 7.75 -1.96 15.23
CA ALA A 282 8.95 -2.31 14.46
C ALA A 282 8.91 -1.74 13.03
N MET A 283 7.74 -1.74 12.40
CA MET A 283 7.53 -1.14 11.09
C MET A 283 7.64 0.39 11.13
N ASP A 284 7.15 1.05 12.19
CA ASP A 284 7.35 2.49 12.39
C ASP A 284 8.83 2.85 12.51
N GLU A 285 9.61 2.09 13.29
CA GLU A 285 11.06 2.27 13.40
C GLU A 285 11.77 2.11 12.06
N ALA A 286 11.40 1.09 11.28
CA ALA A 286 11.95 0.87 9.94
C ALA A 286 11.61 2.04 8.99
N ILE A 287 10.35 2.48 8.98
CA ILE A 287 9.88 3.62 8.17
C ILE A 287 10.67 4.88 8.53
N ASP A 288 10.90 5.15 9.81
CA ASP A 288 11.64 6.33 10.26
C ASP A 288 13.14 6.24 9.92
N GLY A 289 13.74 5.06 10.02
CA GLY A 289 15.10 4.80 9.54
C GLY A 289 15.25 5.07 8.03
N ILE A 290 14.27 4.62 7.22
CA ILE A 290 14.28 4.87 5.77
C ILE A 290 14.08 6.36 5.46
N LYS A 291 13.19 7.05 6.18
CA LYS A 291 13.01 8.52 6.03
C LYS A 291 14.31 9.25 6.33
N PHE A 292 14.99 8.88 7.42
CA PHE A 292 16.28 9.45 7.80
C PHE A 292 17.31 9.24 6.68
N MET A 293 17.49 8.01 6.21
CA MET A 293 18.43 7.71 5.13
C MET A 293 18.10 8.48 3.84
N ARG A 294 16.83 8.57 3.47
CA ARG A 294 16.39 9.35 2.30
C ARG A 294 16.77 10.82 2.45
N ASN A 295 16.59 11.40 3.63
CA ASN A 295 16.94 12.78 3.91
C ASN A 295 18.46 13.00 3.84
N GLU A 296 19.26 12.08 4.38
CA GLU A 296 20.73 12.10 4.27
C GLU A 296 21.19 12.06 2.82
N ILE A 297 20.67 11.14 2.01
CA ILE A 297 20.95 11.09 0.57
C ILE A 297 20.49 12.38 -0.11
N SER A 298 19.35 12.95 0.29
CA SER A 298 18.82 14.22 -0.23
C SER A 298 19.72 15.43 0.09
N SER A 299 20.59 15.33 1.10
CA SER A 299 21.55 16.39 1.44
C SER A 299 22.80 16.37 0.55
N LEU A 300 23.06 15.28 -0.18
CA LEU A 300 24.28 15.12 -0.96
C LEU A 300 24.45 16.21 -2.03
N PRO A 301 25.70 16.66 -2.32
CA PRO A 301 25.97 17.73 -3.26
C PRO A 301 25.45 17.45 -4.67
N SER A 302 24.81 18.46 -5.28
CA SER A 302 24.26 18.35 -6.64
C SER A 302 25.19 18.88 -7.74
N LYS A 303 26.37 19.41 -7.38
CA LYS A 303 27.34 19.97 -8.34
C LYS A 303 27.99 18.91 -9.23
N PHE A 304 28.02 17.64 -8.80
CA PHE A 304 28.55 16.54 -9.60
C PHE A 304 27.41 15.83 -10.33
N ALA A 305 27.39 15.89 -11.66
CA ALA A 305 26.30 15.36 -12.47
C ALA A 305 25.97 13.88 -12.18
N ASN A 306 26.99 13.02 -12.03
CA ASN A 306 26.79 11.60 -11.73
C ASN A 306 26.20 11.39 -10.33
N LEU A 307 26.68 12.14 -9.34
CA LEU A 307 26.18 12.04 -7.97
C LEU A 307 24.74 12.55 -7.88
N LYS A 308 24.42 13.64 -8.59
CA LYS A 308 23.06 14.17 -8.69
C LYS A 308 22.08 13.12 -9.22
N LYS A 309 22.45 12.43 -10.33
CA LYS A 309 21.62 11.35 -10.91
C LYS A 309 21.49 10.16 -9.96
N ALA A 310 22.60 9.71 -9.35
CA ALA A 310 22.60 8.60 -8.39
C ALA A 310 21.71 8.89 -7.19
N LYS A 311 21.86 10.08 -6.60
CA LYS A 311 21.01 10.61 -5.53
C LYS A 311 19.53 10.61 -5.90
N GLN A 312 19.17 11.12 -7.07
CA GLN A 312 17.78 11.14 -7.53
C GLN A 312 17.20 9.72 -7.62
N ARG A 313 17.95 8.78 -8.19
CA ARG A 313 17.54 7.38 -8.26
C ARG A 313 17.35 6.77 -6.87
N SER A 314 18.32 6.95 -5.97
CA SER A 314 18.22 6.46 -4.61
C SER A 314 17.02 7.05 -3.86
N ILE A 315 16.71 8.34 -4.04
CA ILE A 315 15.50 8.95 -3.44
C ILE A 315 14.21 8.31 -3.98
N VAL A 316 14.16 8.01 -5.28
CA VAL A 316 12.99 7.33 -5.88
C VAL A 316 12.79 5.94 -5.25
N THR A 317 13.85 5.12 -5.20
CA THR A 317 13.82 3.81 -4.51
C THR A 317 13.45 3.97 -3.03
N LEU A 318 14.02 4.96 -2.35
CA LEU A 318 13.65 5.57 -1.07
C LEU A 318 12.14 5.62 -0.82
N ASN A 319 11.48 6.29 -1.74
CA ASN A 319 10.06 6.55 -1.64
C ASN A 319 9.21 5.33 -1.96
N SER A 320 9.67 4.41 -2.83
CA SER A 320 9.03 3.10 -3.03
C SER A 320 9.13 2.24 -1.77
N ILE A 321 10.35 2.13 -1.20
CA ILE A 321 10.68 1.86 0.22
C ILE A 321 9.51 2.13 1.17
N LEU A 322 9.34 3.43 1.38
CA LEU A 322 8.38 4.00 2.31
C LEU A 322 6.92 3.71 1.93
N ALA A 323 6.59 3.67 0.65
CA ALA A 323 5.22 3.44 0.20
C ALA A 323 4.76 2.01 0.53
N GLU A 324 5.57 1.01 0.22
CA GLU A 324 5.23 -0.39 0.49
C GLU A 324 5.20 -0.68 2.00
N HIS A 325 6.17 -0.19 2.78
CA HIS A 325 6.17 -0.43 4.23
C HIS A 325 5.01 0.26 4.94
N LYS A 326 4.59 1.44 4.49
CA LYS A 326 3.39 2.10 5.03
C LYS A 326 2.13 1.32 4.73
N ALA A 327 1.97 0.83 3.50
CA ALA A 327 0.83 0.01 3.12
C ALA A 327 0.81 -1.30 3.93
N ALA A 328 1.96 -1.96 4.04
CA ALA A 328 2.10 -3.18 4.84
C ALA A 328 1.79 -2.93 6.33
N LYS A 329 2.30 -1.83 6.90
CA LYS A 329 2.03 -1.45 8.30
C LYS A 329 0.54 -1.31 8.54
N MET A 330 -0.14 -0.58 7.66
CA MET A 330 -1.57 -0.40 7.75
C MET A 330 -2.28 -1.78 7.74
N MET A 331 -1.90 -2.73 6.86
CA MET A 331 -2.52 -4.08 6.80
C MET A 331 -2.36 -4.86 8.10
N VAL A 332 -1.21 -4.72 8.76
CA VAL A 332 -1.02 -5.31 10.10
C VAL A 332 -1.88 -4.62 11.15
N GLU A 333 -2.09 -3.30 11.07
CA GLU A 333 -2.98 -2.58 11.98
C GLU A 333 -4.43 -3.08 11.85
N ASP A 334 -4.93 -3.27 10.62
CA ASP A 334 -6.26 -3.83 10.39
C ASP A 334 -6.36 -5.28 10.86
N PHE A 335 -5.40 -6.13 10.50
CA PHE A 335 -5.36 -7.52 10.97
C PHE A 335 -5.42 -7.62 12.50
N ASN A 336 -4.62 -6.82 13.21
CA ASN A 336 -4.64 -6.76 14.68
C ASN A 336 -5.99 -6.27 15.22
N TYR A 337 -6.65 -5.35 14.53
CA TYR A 337 -7.97 -4.90 14.91
C TYR A 337 -9.03 -6.00 14.74
N GLN A 338 -9.01 -6.74 13.63
CA GLN A 338 -9.93 -7.86 13.42
C GLN A 338 -9.75 -8.94 14.50
N LEU A 339 -8.50 -9.28 14.85
CA LEU A 339 -8.21 -10.20 15.96
C LEU A 339 -8.80 -9.71 17.27
N LYS A 340 -8.68 -8.41 17.57
CA LYS A 340 -9.25 -7.83 18.78
C LYS A 340 -10.78 -7.89 18.77
N LYS A 341 -11.43 -7.63 17.63
CA LYS A 341 -12.87 -7.72 17.48
C LYS A 341 -13.41 -9.14 17.69
N ILE A 342 -12.63 -10.16 17.37
CA ILE A 342 -12.97 -11.56 17.67
C ILE A 342 -12.92 -11.83 19.18
N LEU A 343 -12.04 -11.14 19.92
CA LEU A 343 -11.82 -11.33 21.36
C LEU A 343 -12.76 -10.52 22.27
N ASP A 344 -13.30 -9.41 21.75
CA ASP A 344 -14.27 -8.53 22.42
C ASP A 344 -15.71 -9.05 22.28
#